data_AF-A0A0D2MJ11-F1
#
_entry.id   AF-A0A0D2MJ11-F1
#
_cell.length_a   1.000
_cell.length_b   1.000
_cell.length_c   1.000
_cell.angle_alpha   90.00
_cell.angle_beta   90.00
_cell.angle_gamma   90.00
#
_symmetry.space_group_name_H-M   'P 1'
#
loop_
_entity.id
_entity.type
_entity.pdbx_description
1 polymer ?
#
loop_
_entity_poly.entity_id
_entity_poly.type
_entity_poly.pdbx_seq_one_letter_code
_entity_poly.pdbx_strand_id
1 'polypeptide(L)'
;MDLPDGSFPEASGAAGGGAWEAAAHPVLASLARVKGALDQTAAPAPAGRGGDGGADARAARARPGPALGTRLAGAVVGFWGVFGVDLCALSLLVAALVAANGLSLVYLALMPLVAPGRRSSLQALMWRSLAVPLLALLAVQQYCFYLGPPPLDGPPPAPPAAVIDVQGGGGHSRGGGGGGGSDGWLLLLRWAGAADVRAPHLWALFAALALATLQMHADRKRSVAEAAAGDEAAAVVADPSEVIQRRWEGLPRRGLGPAQWVEPRPGRAAWRAGGDESEEGDLERPLLQGLAPSSSGGELELSLQVLQTPTAAGAAAASAAGPPPPSAAAPPADGAPTAALEAARKLDYADRASWGWADWLRYELTKRSTDLLLVATVASCALQRDALHAGYLALGLFGFRQRARLAAPGGSPLFGVLLRFNLAAITLTLIYQAPWEVLLGPSWANTCQLGEAAHCTAPQLIGLCKLISWPTLEGWGAPYLIHTPSSSATGSGSPSPSIAVAAAAVSLLRRAVSSLGGAGAWRPDAPGGGGAAAVSLLAGSASLADLILWILLRLQQKLLGSGTYAEVAACVEQERAATAAALQRRRRAWYLEQVRSDLI
;
A
#
# COMPACT_ATOMS: atom_id res chain seq x y z
N MET A 1 -37.78 -47.87 -15.13
CA MET A 1 -36.39 -47.41 -14.92
C MET A 1 -36.50 -46.40 -13.82
N ASP A 2 -36.34 -46.92 -12.61
CA ASP A 2 -37.14 -46.55 -11.45
C ASP A 2 -36.36 -45.61 -10.55
N LEU A 3 -36.99 -44.51 -10.16
CA LEU A 3 -36.57 -43.67 -9.04
C LEU A 3 -37.34 -44.17 -7.81
N PRO A 4 -36.68 -44.59 -6.72
CA PRO A 4 -37.38 -44.98 -5.51
C PRO A 4 -37.64 -43.76 -4.61
N ASP A 5 -38.88 -43.66 -4.15
CA ASP A 5 -39.35 -42.79 -3.08
C ASP A 5 -38.62 -43.11 -1.76
N GLY A 6 -37.87 -42.13 -1.27
CA GLY A 6 -37.18 -42.18 0.01
C GLY A 6 -38.14 -41.85 1.15
N SER A 7 -38.77 -42.88 1.71
CA SER A 7 -39.41 -42.84 3.02
C SER A 7 -38.33 -42.77 4.12
N PHE A 8 -38.41 -41.77 4.99
CA PHE A 8 -37.60 -41.69 6.21
C PHE A 8 -38.26 -42.54 7.30
N PRO A 9 -37.52 -43.43 7.99
CA PRO A 9 -38.01 -44.04 9.21
C PRO A 9 -37.77 -43.09 10.39
N GLU A 10 -38.84 -42.83 11.15
CA GLU A 10 -38.76 -42.30 12.51
C GLU A 10 -37.96 -43.27 13.39
N ALA A 11 -36.78 -42.84 13.81
CA ALA A 11 -35.99 -43.54 14.83
C ALA A 11 -36.32 -42.96 16.21
N SER A 12 -37.25 -43.61 16.89
CA SER A 12 -37.48 -43.45 18.33
C SER A 12 -36.36 -44.11 19.14
N GLY A 13 -35.75 -43.35 20.05
CA GLY A 13 -35.33 -43.82 21.37
C GLY A 13 -34.16 -44.79 21.46
N ALA A 14 -32.94 -44.24 21.64
CA ALA A 14 -31.91 -44.90 22.44
C ALA A 14 -31.02 -43.83 23.10
N ALA A 15 -31.30 -43.57 24.38
CA ALA A 15 -30.45 -42.78 25.25
C ALA A 15 -29.15 -43.55 25.54
N GLY A 16 -28.15 -43.35 24.69
CA GLY A 16 -26.77 -43.78 24.92
C GLY A 16 -25.89 -42.55 25.05
N GLY A 17 -25.55 -42.17 26.28
CA GLY A 17 -24.54 -41.15 26.56
C GLY A 17 -23.18 -41.62 26.07
N GLY A 18 -22.82 -41.24 24.84
CA GLY A 18 -21.54 -41.53 24.22
C GLY A 18 -20.85 -40.23 23.85
N ALA A 19 -19.60 -40.11 24.27
CA ALA A 19 -18.67 -39.02 24.01
C ALA A 19 -18.72 -38.51 22.56
N TRP A 20 -19.36 -37.36 22.36
CA TRP A 20 -19.08 -36.50 21.21
C TRP A 20 -18.11 -35.46 21.74
N GLU A 21 -16.87 -35.90 21.99
CA GLU A 21 -15.76 -34.97 22.08
C GLU A 21 -15.78 -34.18 20.78
N ALA A 22 -16.26 -32.95 20.87
CA ALA A 22 -16.24 -31.97 19.80
C ALA A 22 -14.85 -32.00 19.20
N ALA A 23 -14.72 -32.50 17.98
CA ALA A 23 -13.49 -32.44 17.22
C ALA A 23 -13.13 -30.96 17.09
N ALA A 24 -12.28 -30.49 18.01
CA ALA A 24 -11.90 -29.10 18.11
C ALA A 24 -11.34 -28.71 16.75
N HIS A 25 -11.97 -27.72 16.12
CA HIS A 25 -11.57 -27.22 14.80
C HIS A 25 -10.04 -27.10 14.77
N PRO A 26 -9.33 -27.64 13.76
CA PRO A 26 -7.87 -27.76 13.78
C PRO A 26 -7.16 -26.42 14.03
N VAL A 27 -7.80 -25.30 13.68
CA VAL A 27 -7.33 -23.94 14.00
C VAL A 27 -7.39 -23.64 15.50
N LEU A 28 -8.46 -24.00 16.21
CA LEU A 28 -8.58 -23.82 17.66
C LEU A 28 -7.58 -24.70 18.41
N ALA A 29 -7.36 -25.94 17.95
CA ALA A 29 -6.32 -26.83 18.49
C ALA A 29 -4.89 -26.30 18.23
N SER A 30 -4.70 -25.53 17.15
CA SER A 30 -3.42 -24.86 16.86
C SER A 30 -3.24 -23.61 17.75
N LEU A 31 -4.28 -22.80 17.92
CA LEU A 31 -4.29 -21.63 18.80
C LEU A 31 -4.11 -22.02 20.28
N ALA A 32 -4.73 -23.11 20.74
CA ALA A 32 -4.54 -23.64 22.08
C ALA A 32 -3.10 -24.10 22.33
N ARG A 33 -2.44 -24.70 21.33
CA ARG A 33 -1.02 -25.08 21.40
C ARG A 33 -0.11 -23.84 21.44
N VAL A 34 -0.41 -22.81 20.67
CA VAL A 34 0.32 -21.53 20.71
C VAL A 34 0.17 -20.86 22.08
N LYS A 35 -1.05 -20.83 22.63
CA LYS A 35 -1.32 -20.31 23.98
C LYS A 35 -0.56 -21.11 25.05
N GLY A 36 -0.60 -22.44 24.99
CA GLY A 36 0.14 -23.30 25.92
C GLY A 36 1.65 -23.09 25.88
N ALA A 37 2.22 -22.86 24.68
CA ALA A 37 3.64 -22.54 24.54
C ALA A 37 3.99 -21.14 25.08
N LEU A 38 3.09 -20.16 24.92
CA LEU A 38 3.24 -18.82 25.54
C LEU A 38 3.17 -18.88 27.06
N ASP A 39 2.23 -19.65 27.61
CA ASP A 39 2.07 -19.81 29.07
C ASP A 39 3.27 -20.55 29.69
N GLN A 40 3.85 -21.53 28.99
CA GLN A 40 5.06 -22.23 29.42
C GLN A 40 6.33 -21.38 29.37
N THR A 41 6.40 -20.40 28.46
CA THR A 41 7.54 -19.46 28.39
C THR A 41 7.40 -18.31 29.38
N ALA A 42 6.18 -18.03 29.85
CA ALA A 42 5.92 -17.05 30.90
C ALA A 42 6.14 -17.60 32.32
N ALA A 43 6.11 -18.92 32.51
CA ALA A 43 6.33 -19.53 33.82
C ALA A 43 7.80 -19.36 34.25
N PRO A 44 8.07 -18.74 35.43
CA PRO A 44 9.42 -18.64 35.95
C PRO A 44 9.98 -20.05 36.17
N ALA A 45 11.16 -20.32 35.61
CA ALA A 45 11.80 -21.62 35.74
C ALA A 45 11.92 -21.99 37.24
N PRO A 46 11.55 -23.22 37.64
CA PRO A 46 11.68 -23.63 39.03
C PRO A 46 13.14 -23.49 39.45
N ALA A 47 13.37 -22.78 40.56
CA ALA A 47 14.69 -22.59 41.15
C ALA A 47 15.26 -23.94 41.61
N GLY A 48 15.87 -24.67 40.66
CA GLY A 48 16.58 -25.92 40.90
C GLY A 48 17.83 -25.64 41.75
N ARG A 49 17.75 -26.02 43.01
CA ARG A 49 18.82 -25.91 44.00
C ARG A 49 19.77 -27.10 43.82
N GLY A 50 21.01 -26.84 43.41
CA GLY A 50 22.12 -27.78 43.56
C GLY A 50 22.75 -28.27 42.26
N GLY A 51 23.97 -27.80 41.98
CA GLY A 51 24.81 -28.31 40.88
C GLY A 51 25.80 -27.25 40.39
N ASP A 52 26.77 -26.88 41.24
CA ASP A 52 27.84 -25.93 40.91
C ASP A 52 28.68 -26.48 39.74
N GLY A 53 28.64 -25.81 38.59
CA GLY A 53 29.57 -26.11 37.49
C GLY A 53 29.15 -25.70 36.07
N GLY A 54 27.86 -25.41 35.81
CA GLY A 54 27.35 -25.12 34.45
C GLY A 54 26.58 -23.80 34.27
N ALA A 55 26.47 -22.97 35.32
CA ALA A 55 25.59 -21.82 35.33
C ALA A 55 26.06 -20.64 34.46
N ASP A 56 27.38 -20.47 34.28
CA ASP A 56 27.95 -19.27 33.64
C ASP A 56 27.70 -19.22 32.13
N ALA A 57 27.59 -20.37 31.45
CA ALA A 57 27.35 -20.43 30.01
C ALA A 57 25.88 -20.15 29.63
N ARG A 58 24.91 -20.40 30.52
CA ARG A 58 23.49 -20.06 30.30
C ARG A 58 23.17 -18.63 30.69
N ALA A 59 23.79 -18.11 31.75
CA ALA A 59 23.61 -16.71 32.16
C ALA A 59 24.13 -15.73 31.10
N ALA A 60 25.21 -16.08 30.38
CA ALA A 60 25.76 -15.23 29.32
C ALA A 60 24.86 -15.07 28.07
N ARG A 61 23.86 -15.93 27.85
CA ARG A 61 22.98 -15.88 26.66
C ARG A 61 21.68 -15.11 26.85
N ALA A 62 21.32 -14.76 28.08
CA ALA A 62 20.12 -13.96 28.37
C ALA A 62 20.47 -12.47 28.46
N ARG A 63 21.14 -11.90 27.45
CA ARG A 63 21.19 -10.44 27.33
C ARG A 63 19.76 -9.97 27.00
N PRO A 64 19.10 -9.18 27.87
CA PRO A 64 17.79 -8.65 27.56
C PRO A 64 17.92 -7.86 26.26
N GLY A 65 17.18 -8.27 25.24
CA GLY A 65 17.11 -7.52 24.00
C GLY A 65 16.69 -6.07 24.28
N PRO A 66 17.02 -5.13 23.39
CA PRO A 66 16.56 -3.75 23.52
C PRO A 66 15.04 -3.75 23.77
N ALA A 67 14.63 -3.02 24.81
CA ALA A 67 13.23 -2.94 25.22
C ALA A 67 12.35 -2.60 24.00
N LEU A 68 11.17 -3.21 23.90
CA LEU A 68 10.21 -2.99 22.80
C LEU A 68 10.05 -1.50 22.44
N GLY A 69 10.09 -0.62 23.45
CA GLY A 69 10.02 0.83 23.28
C GLY A 69 11.13 1.43 22.40
N THR A 70 12.39 0.99 22.52
CA THR A 70 13.48 1.52 21.68
C THR A 70 13.37 1.06 20.23
N ARG A 71 12.89 -0.17 20.02
CA ARG A 71 12.58 -0.68 18.67
C ARG A 71 11.43 0.11 18.02
N LEU A 72 10.37 0.38 18.78
CA LEU A 72 9.24 1.18 18.30
C LEU A 72 9.66 2.63 18.00
N ALA A 73 10.47 3.24 18.87
CA ALA A 73 10.99 4.58 18.62
C ALA A 73 11.84 4.63 17.34
N GLY A 74 12.76 3.68 17.15
CA GLY A 74 13.54 3.56 15.92
C GLY A 74 12.66 3.35 14.68
N ALA A 75 11.64 2.48 14.78
CA ALA A 75 10.69 2.25 13.71
C ALA A 75 9.88 3.50 13.35
N VAL A 76 9.47 4.31 14.34
CA VAL A 76 8.76 5.58 14.12
C VAL A 76 9.64 6.59 13.41
N VAL A 77 10.93 6.70 13.77
CA VAL A 77 11.87 7.61 13.10
C VAL A 77 12.14 7.15 11.65
N GLY A 78 12.32 5.85 11.43
CA GLY A 78 12.52 5.27 10.09
C GLY A 78 11.27 5.22 9.21
N PHE A 79 10.08 5.26 9.81
CA PHE A 79 8.81 5.06 9.11
C PHE A 79 8.62 6.04 7.95
N TRP A 80 8.91 7.32 8.16
CA TRP A 80 8.77 8.32 7.10
C TRP A 80 9.77 8.11 5.96
N GLY A 81 11.01 7.71 6.28
CA GLY A 81 12.03 7.40 5.26
C GLY A 81 11.62 6.24 4.36
N VAL A 82 10.88 5.26 4.91
CA VAL A 82 10.40 4.10 4.16
C VAL A 82 9.07 4.39 3.46
N PHE A 83 8.09 5.00 4.12
CA PHE A 83 6.70 5.10 3.65
C PHE A 83 6.24 6.51 3.24
N GLY A 84 7.02 7.56 3.48
CA GLY A 84 6.58 8.95 3.23
C GLY A 84 6.09 9.20 1.80
N VAL A 85 6.77 8.62 0.81
CA VAL A 85 6.35 8.68 -0.60
C VAL A 85 5.00 7.98 -0.81
N ASP A 86 4.79 6.77 -0.28
CA ASP A 86 3.51 6.09 -0.45
C ASP A 86 2.38 6.82 0.26
N LEU A 87 2.65 7.43 1.42
CA LEU A 87 1.67 8.23 2.15
C LEU A 87 1.29 9.49 1.38
N CYS A 88 2.24 10.13 0.68
CA CYS A 88 1.94 11.22 -0.24
C CYS A 88 1.02 10.73 -1.38
N ALA A 89 1.36 9.62 -2.02
CA ALA A 89 0.54 9.05 -3.10
C ALA A 89 -0.86 8.64 -2.61
N LEU A 90 -0.95 8.05 -1.42
CA LEU A 90 -2.21 7.69 -0.77
C LEU A 90 -3.05 8.93 -0.47
N SER A 91 -2.43 10.00 0.03
CA SER A 91 -3.14 11.24 0.35
C SER A 91 -3.68 11.95 -0.89
N LEU A 92 -2.93 11.93 -2.00
CA LEU A 92 -3.41 12.42 -3.29
C LEU A 92 -4.58 11.58 -3.81
N LEU A 93 -4.50 10.26 -3.66
CA LEU A 93 -5.56 9.34 -4.06
C LEU A 93 -6.84 9.56 -3.22
N VAL A 94 -6.70 9.72 -1.91
CA VAL A 94 -7.81 10.07 -1.02
C VAL A 94 -8.39 11.44 -1.39
N ALA A 95 -7.55 12.45 -1.66
CA ALA A 95 -8.01 13.75 -2.13
C ALA A 95 -8.77 13.64 -3.46
N ALA A 96 -8.33 12.78 -4.39
CA ALA A 96 -9.02 12.52 -5.65
C ALA A 96 -10.41 11.89 -5.43
N LEU A 97 -10.50 10.86 -4.58
CA LEU A 97 -11.76 10.19 -4.27
C LEU A 97 -12.75 11.09 -3.51
N VAL A 98 -12.24 11.92 -2.58
CA VAL A 98 -13.07 12.86 -1.82
C VAL A 98 -13.51 14.06 -2.67
N ALA A 99 -12.67 14.52 -3.61
CA ALA A 99 -13.04 15.55 -4.55
C ALA A 99 -14.11 15.05 -5.53
N ALA A 100 -13.86 13.87 -6.15
CA ALA A 100 -14.72 13.22 -7.13
C ALA A 100 -15.26 14.20 -8.20
N ASN A 101 -14.39 15.10 -8.64
CA ASN A 101 -14.64 16.18 -9.58
C ASN A 101 -13.42 16.28 -10.54
N GLY A 102 -13.38 17.16 -11.53
CA GLY A 102 -12.31 17.32 -12.50
C GLY A 102 -10.92 17.53 -11.88
N LEU A 103 -10.81 18.15 -10.70
CA LEU A 103 -9.53 18.28 -9.98
C LEU A 103 -8.98 16.95 -9.48
N SER A 104 -9.83 15.94 -9.29
CA SER A 104 -9.38 14.59 -8.97
C SER A 104 -8.42 14.02 -10.02
N LEU A 105 -8.62 14.35 -11.30
CA LEU A 105 -7.75 13.93 -12.40
C LEU A 105 -6.38 14.63 -12.30
N VAL A 106 -6.35 15.88 -11.84
CA VAL A 106 -5.09 16.59 -11.59
C VAL A 106 -4.32 15.93 -10.45
N TYR A 107 -5.00 15.54 -9.35
CA TYR A 107 -4.35 14.83 -8.25
C TYR A 107 -3.80 13.47 -8.69
N LEU A 108 -4.54 12.73 -9.52
CA LEU A 108 -4.05 11.47 -10.10
C LEU A 108 -2.86 11.69 -11.05
N ALA A 109 -2.88 12.75 -11.86
CA ALA A 109 -1.78 13.10 -12.75
C ALA A 109 -0.48 13.45 -12.00
N LEU A 110 -0.59 13.87 -10.74
CA LEU A 110 0.57 14.10 -9.85
C LEU A 110 1.12 12.81 -9.23
N MET A 111 0.34 11.72 -9.15
CA MET A 111 0.79 10.47 -8.52
C MET A 111 2.04 9.84 -9.14
N PRO A 112 2.27 9.86 -10.47
CA PRO A 112 3.52 9.36 -11.07
C PRO A 112 4.78 10.07 -10.55
N LEU A 113 4.69 11.33 -10.12
CA LEU A 113 5.81 12.06 -9.48
C LEU A 113 6.13 11.54 -8.07
N VAL A 114 5.23 10.72 -7.53
CA VAL A 114 5.31 10.04 -6.23
C VAL A 114 5.47 8.53 -6.42
N ALA A 115 5.77 8.06 -7.63
CA ALA A 115 5.94 6.62 -7.84
C ALA A 115 7.15 6.10 -7.04
N PRO A 116 6.97 5.05 -6.21
CA PRO A 116 8.07 4.36 -5.55
C PRO A 116 8.92 3.67 -6.62
N GLY A 117 10.13 4.16 -6.77
CA GLY A 117 11.19 3.71 -7.65
C GLY A 117 12.47 4.45 -7.26
N ARG A 118 13.58 4.22 -7.97
CA ARG A 118 14.75 5.10 -7.85
C ARG A 118 14.30 6.49 -8.28
N ARG A 119 13.91 7.31 -7.30
CA ARG A 119 13.47 8.69 -7.53
C ARG A 119 14.61 9.38 -8.23
N SER A 120 14.44 9.65 -9.52
CA SER A 120 15.45 10.38 -10.26
C SER A 120 15.57 11.77 -9.65
N SER A 121 16.74 12.38 -9.75
CA SER A 121 16.93 13.79 -9.39
C SER A 121 15.88 14.69 -10.06
N LEU A 122 15.47 14.33 -11.28
CA LEU A 122 14.38 14.98 -12.00
C LEU A 122 13.03 14.85 -11.28
N GLN A 123 12.65 13.67 -10.80
CA GLN A 123 11.39 13.51 -10.06
C GLN A 123 11.39 14.32 -8.76
N ALA A 124 12.50 14.34 -8.01
CA ALA A 124 12.63 15.17 -6.82
C ALA A 124 12.55 16.66 -7.16
N LEU A 125 13.17 17.08 -8.28
CA LEU A 125 13.09 18.45 -8.77
C LEU A 125 11.65 18.82 -9.16
N MET A 126 10.97 18.00 -9.97
CA MET A 126 9.57 18.20 -10.38
C MET A 126 8.64 18.22 -9.17
N TRP A 127 8.87 17.37 -8.17
CA TRP A 127 8.09 17.38 -6.94
C TRP A 127 8.19 18.73 -6.23
N ARG A 128 9.40 19.26 -6.11
CA ARG A 128 9.68 20.55 -5.45
C ARG A 128 9.22 21.75 -6.28
N SER A 129 9.45 21.75 -7.60
CA SER A 129 9.22 22.91 -8.45
C SER A 129 7.81 22.98 -9.04
N LEU A 130 7.13 21.85 -9.19
CA LEU A 130 5.83 21.77 -9.83
C LEU A 130 4.74 21.26 -8.86
N ALA A 131 4.91 20.07 -8.29
CA ALA A 131 3.82 19.41 -7.57
C ALA A 131 3.40 20.14 -6.28
N VAL A 132 4.36 20.48 -5.41
CA VAL A 132 4.06 21.18 -4.15
C VAL A 132 3.49 22.59 -4.39
N PRO A 133 4.07 23.44 -5.26
CA PRO A 133 3.49 24.74 -5.59
C PRO A 133 2.11 24.64 -6.23
N LEU A 134 1.88 23.66 -7.12
CA LEU A 134 0.57 23.44 -7.73
C LEU A 134 -0.47 23.05 -6.67
N LEU A 135 -0.14 22.15 -5.75
CA LEU A 135 -1.05 21.78 -4.65
C LEU A 135 -1.36 22.97 -3.74
N ALA A 136 -0.38 23.84 -3.48
CA ALA A 136 -0.60 25.06 -2.71
C ALA A 136 -1.54 26.04 -3.45
N LEU A 137 -1.32 26.24 -4.75
CA LEU A 137 -2.19 27.08 -5.58
C LEU A 137 -3.62 26.53 -5.62
N LEU A 138 -3.78 25.23 -5.82
CA LEU A 138 -5.08 24.56 -5.79
C LEU A 138 -5.74 24.69 -4.41
N ALA A 139 -4.99 24.57 -3.32
CA ALA A 139 -5.53 24.73 -1.97
C ALA A 139 -6.07 26.14 -1.74
N VAL A 140 -5.32 27.17 -2.14
CA VAL A 140 -5.77 28.58 -2.07
C VAL A 140 -7.00 28.80 -2.95
N GLN A 141 -6.97 28.33 -4.20
CA GLN A 141 -8.08 28.48 -5.14
C GLN A 141 -9.36 27.81 -4.61
N GLN A 142 -9.27 26.57 -4.16
CA GLN A 142 -10.41 25.82 -3.60
C GLN A 142 -10.94 26.48 -2.33
N TYR A 143 -10.06 27.02 -1.49
CA TYR A 143 -10.46 27.76 -0.30
C TYR A 143 -11.20 29.05 -0.65
N CYS A 144 -10.76 29.80 -1.66
CA CYS A 144 -11.47 30.97 -2.16
C CYS A 144 -12.87 30.62 -2.69
N PHE A 145 -13.00 29.52 -3.45
CA PHE A 145 -14.32 29.06 -3.93
C PHE A 145 -15.22 28.55 -2.80
N TYR A 146 -14.65 27.97 -1.74
CA TYR A 146 -15.38 27.57 -0.56
C TYR A 146 -15.94 28.78 0.22
N LEU A 147 -15.16 29.86 0.34
CA LEU A 147 -15.62 31.10 0.97
C LEU A 147 -16.71 31.80 0.14
N GLY A 148 -16.67 31.63 -1.19
CA GLY A 148 -17.55 32.34 -2.11
C GLY A 148 -17.25 33.84 -2.18
N PRO A 149 -18.02 34.60 -2.97
CA PRO A 149 -17.98 36.06 -2.89
C PRO A 149 -18.41 36.49 -1.48
N PRO A 150 -17.81 37.57 -0.92
CA PRO A 150 -18.30 38.12 0.33
C PRO A 150 -19.79 38.42 0.18
N PRO A 151 -20.60 38.21 1.24
CA PRO A 151 -21.99 38.66 1.21
C PRO A 151 -21.96 40.15 0.91
N LEU A 152 -22.46 40.54 -0.26
CA LEU A 152 -22.58 41.96 -0.59
C LEU A 152 -23.50 42.57 0.46
N ASP A 153 -23.05 43.65 1.11
CA ASP A 153 -23.84 44.40 2.09
C ASP A 153 -25.07 44.99 1.41
N GLY A 154 -26.11 44.18 1.30
CA GLY A 154 -27.37 44.50 0.68
C GLY A 154 -28.35 43.38 1.01
N PRO A 155 -29.63 43.70 1.23
CA PRO A 155 -30.64 42.65 1.28
C PRO A 155 -30.51 41.83 -0.01
N PRO A 156 -30.53 40.48 0.07
CA PRO A 156 -30.51 39.67 -1.14
C PRO A 156 -31.58 40.21 -2.07
N PRO A 157 -31.29 40.39 -3.38
CA PRO A 157 -32.29 40.87 -4.33
C PRO A 157 -33.54 40.04 -4.10
N ALA A 158 -34.66 40.72 -3.82
CA ALA A 158 -35.91 40.05 -3.52
C ALA A 158 -36.10 38.98 -4.61
N PRO A 159 -36.34 37.71 -4.24
CA PRO A 159 -36.52 36.66 -5.23
C PRO A 159 -37.52 37.19 -6.25
N PRO A 160 -37.23 37.14 -7.56
CA PRO A 160 -38.12 37.69 -8.57
C PRO A 160 -39.49 37.15 -8.24
N ALA A 161 -40.43 38.06 -7.92
CA ALA A 161 -41.70 37.70 -7.33
C ALA A 161 -42.22 36.52 -8.14
N ALA A 162 -42.27 35.34 -7.52
CA ALA A 162 -42.77 34.17 -8.20
C ALA A 162 -44.18 34.57 -8.60
N VAL A 163 -44.36 34.87 -9.89
CA VAL A 163 -45.67 35.09 -10.47
C VAL A 163 -46.27 33.70 -10.43
N ILE A 164 -46.80 33.35 -9.26
CA ILE A 164 -47.69 32.24 -9.09
C ILE A 164 -48.96 32.71 -9.80
N ASP A 165 -48.99 32.53 -11.12
CA ASP A 165 -50.21 32.59 -11.90
C ASP A 165 -51.10 31.45 -11.40
N VAL A 166 -51.78 31.70 -10.28
CA VAL A 166 -52.98 30.97 -9.86
C VAL A 166 -54.10 31.46 -10.78
N GLN A 167 -54.04 31.11 -12.06
CA GLN A 167 -55.21 31.17 -12.91
C GLN A 167 -55.51 29.77 -13.43
N GLY A 168 -56.48 29.16 -12.75
CA GLY A 168 -57.11 27.93 -13.18
C GLY A 168 -57.59 28.06 -14.62
N GLY A 169 -57.21 27.08 -15.42
CA GLY A 169 -57.65 26.96 -16.80
C GLY A 169 -56.88 25.83 -17.45
N GLY A 170 -57.47 24.64 -17.46
CA GLY A 170 -56.93 23.46 -18.12
C GLY A 170 -56.60 23.78 -19.58
N GLY A 171 -55.32 23.95 -19.87
CA GLY A 171 -54.80 24.19 -21.21
C GLY A 171 -53.44 23.53 -21.29
N HIS A 172 -53.29 22.62 -22.27
CA HIS A 172 -52.06 21.87 -22.50
C HIS A 172 -50.86 22.82 -22.56
N SER A 173 -50.08 22.84 -21.48
CA SER A 173 -48.79 23.54 -21.40
C SER A 173 -47.82 22.84 -22.34
N ARG A 174 -47.87 23.24 -23.60
CA ARG A 174 -46.88 22.90 -24.62
C ARG A 174 -45.58 23.56 -24.16
N GLY A 175 -44.76 22.77 -23.47
CA GLY A 175 -43.54 23.17 -22.79
C GLY A 175 -42.58 23.89 -23.74
N GLY A 176 -42.45 25.20 -23.56
CA GLY A 176 -41.36 25.99 -24.12
C GLY A 176 -40.08 25.70 -23.34
N GLY A 177 -39.33 24.70 -23.80
CA GLY A 177 -38.07 24.21 -23.22
C GLY A 177 -36.87 25.16 -23.37
N GLY A 178 -36.98 26.40 -22.89
CA GLY A 178 -35.91 27.41 -22.97
C GLY A 178 -35.00 27.53 -21.75
N GLY A 179 -35.36 26.91 -20.61
CA GLY A 179 -34.65 27.10 -19.33
C GLY A 179 -33.46 26.16 -19.05
N GLY A 180 -33.22 25.13 -19.88
CA GLY A 180 -32.25 24.07 -19.55
C GLY A 180 -30.77 24.41 -19.75
N GLY A 181 -30.44 25.53 -20.40
CA GLY A 181 -29.07 25.83 -20.81
C GLY A 181 -28.14 26.29 -19.68
N SER A 182 -28.62 27.14 -18.77
CA SER A 182 -27.81 27.71 -17.67
C SER A 182 -27.44 26.67 -16.62
N ASP A 183 -28.34 25.72 -16.38
CA ASP A 183 -28.25 24.78 -15.26
C ASP A 183 -27.20 23.70 -15.54
N GLY A 184 -27.07 23.28 -16.79
CA GLY A 184 -26.03 22.35 -17.22
C GLY A 184 -24.63 22.92 -17.05
N TRP A 185 -24.43 24.21 -17.36
CA TRP A 185 -23.14 24.87 -17.19
C TRP A 185 -22.71 24.97 -15.73
N LEU A 186 -23.63 25.26 -14.82
CA LEU A 186 -23.34 25.27 -13.38
C LEU A 186 -22.91 23.88 -12.88
N LEU A 187 -23.56 22.81 -13.35
CA LEU A 187 -23.18 21.45 -13.00
C LEU A 187 -21.79 21.09 -13.53
N LEU A 188 -21.44 21.52 -14.76
CA LEU A 188 -20.10 21.37 -15.33
C LEU A 188 -19.05 22.16 -14.56
N LEU A 189 -19.33 23.40 -14.16
CA LEU A 189 -18.42 24.21 -13.35
C LEU A 189 -18.19 23.61 -11.96
N ARG A 190 -19.25 23.07 -11.35
CA ARG A 190 -19.17 22.34 -10.08
C ARG A 190 -18.33 21.08 -10.20
N TRP A 191 -18.56 20.29 -11.24
CA TRP A 191 -17.70 19.15 -11.54
C TRP A 191 -16.27 19.59 -11.86
N ALA A 192 -16.02 20.69 -12.56
CA ALA A 192 -14.67 21.18 -12.80
C ALA A 192 -13.94 21.61 -11.50
N GLY A 193 -14.64 21.68 -10.37
CA GLY A 193 -14.11 22.18 -9.10
C GLY A 193 -14.02 23.70 -9.05
N ALA A 194 -14.79 24.39 -9.90
CA ALA A 194 -14.85 25.86 -9.96
C ALA A 194 -16.01 26.45 -9.13
N ALA A 195 -16.89 25.61 -8.58
CA ALA A 195 -18.03 26.03 -7.76
C ALA A 195 -18.36 24.97 -6.69
N ASP A 196 -18.95 25.41 -5.58
CA ASP A 196 -19.47 24.58 -4.48
C ASP A 196 -18.47 23.54 -3.95
N VAL A 197 -17.29 24.04 -3.55
CA VAL A 197 -16.24 23.23 -2.93
C VAL A 197 -16.73 22.72 -1.59
N ARG A 198 -16.51 21.44 -1.30
CA ARG A 198 -16.97 20.82 -0.05
C ARG A 198 -15.86 20.84 1.00
N ALA A 199 -16.20 21.10 2.26
CA ALA A 199 -15.25 21.11 3.36
C ALA A 199 -14.39 19.81 3.48
N PRO A 200 -14.92 18.58 3.30
CA PRO A 200 -14.10 17.37 3.32
C PRO A 200 -13.00 17.34 2.26
N HIS A 201 -13.25 17.92 1.08
CA HIS A 201 -12.27 18.01 0.00
C HIS A 201 -11.13 18.96 0.39
N LEU A 202 -11.43 20.10 1.00
CA LEU A 202 -10.39 21.01 1.52
C LEU A 202 -9.48 20.32 2.54
N TRP A 203 -10.05 19.54 3.47
CA TRP A 203 -9.28 18.79 4.46
C TRP A 203 -8.38 17.73 3.80
N ALA A 204 -8.90 17.00 2.82
CA ALA A 204 -8.11 16.00 2.09
C ALA A 204 -6.97 16.65 1.28
N LEU A 205 -7.26 17.78 0.62
CA LEU A 205 -6.26 18.56 -0.12
C LEU A 205 -5.19 19.14 0.81
N PHE A 206 -5.59 19.67 1.97
CA PHE A 206 -4.66 20.14 3.00
C PHE A 206 -3.76 19.01 3.51
N ALA A 207 -4.32 17.83 3.79
CA ALA A 207 -3.54 16.67 4.22
C ALA A 207 -2.53 16.24 3.13
N ALA A 208 -2.94 16.24 1.86
CA ALA A 208 -2.05 15.94 0.74
C ALA A 208 -0.92 16.98 0.61
N LEU A 209 -1.22 18.27 0.75
CA LEU A 209 -0.23 19.35 0.74
C LEU A 209 0.75 19.23 1.93
N ALA A 210 0.24 18.92 3.13
CA ALA A 210 1.06 18.75 4.33
C ALA A 210 2.02 17.56 4.19
N LEU A 211 1.53 16.41 3.71
CA LEU A 211 2.39 15.24 3.50
C LEU A 211 3.41 15.50 2.37
N ALA A 212 3.01 16.17 1.29
CA ALA A 212 3.89 16.53 0.19
C ALA A 212 5.02 17.47 0.59
N THR A 213 4.73 18.46 1.45
CA THR A 213 5.73 19.39 2.00
C THR A 213 6.67 18.69 2.98
N LEU A 214 6.16 17.80 3.85
CA LEU A 214 6.99 16.95 4.71
C LEU A 214 7.94 16.07 3.90
N GLN A 215 7.46 15.47 2.80
CA GLN A 215 8.30 14.66 1.93
C GLN A 215 9.37 15.49 1.22
N MET A 216 9.02 16.69 0.76
CA MET A 216 9.99 17.63 0.17
C MET A 216 11.11 17.98 1.16
N HIS A 217 10.78 18.19 2.44
CA HIS A 217 11.79 18.43 3.48
C HIS A 217 12.66 17.20 3.74
N ALA A 218 12.07 16.01 3.76
CA ALA A 218 12.81 14.75 3.90
C ALA A 218 13.79 14.53 2.73
N ASP A 219 13.34 14.77 1.50
CA ASP A 219 14.18 14.67 0.30
C ASP A 219 15.35 15.68 0.35
N ARG A 220 15.09 16.91 0.80
CA ARG A 220 16.13 17.93 0.97
C ARG A 220 17.18 17.51 2.00
N LYS A 221 16.77 17.03 3.17
CA LYS A 221 17.69 16.54 4.21
C LYS A 221 18.56 15.40 3.68
N ARG A 222 17.95 14.46 2.94
CA ARG A 222 18.67 13.35 2.30
C ARG A 222 19.71 13.85 1.29
N SER A 223 19.34 14.80 0.43
CA SER A 223 20.28 15.35 -0.56
C SER A 223 21.49 16.07 0.07
N VAL A 224 21.29 16.75 1.22
CA VAL A 224 22.38 17.39 1.96
C VAL A 224 23.29 16.36 2.61
N ALA A 225 22.72 15.31 3.20
CA ALA A 225 23.48 14.21 3.80
C ALA A 225 24.30 13.45 2.74
N GLU A 226 23.72 13.19 1.56
CA GLU A 226 24.43 12.54 0.44
C GLU A 226 25.57 13.43 -0.11
N ALA A 227 25.37 14.75 -0.19
CA ALA A 227 26.42 15.69 -0.58
C ALA A 227 27.58 15.72 0.45
N ALA A 228 27.25 15.81 1.74
CA ALA A 228 28.26 15.80 2.81
C ALA A 228 29.07 14.50 2.86
N ALA A 229 28.42 13.36 2.68
CA ALA A 229 29.10 12.05 2.61
C ALA A 229 29.99 11.93 1.36
N GLY A 230 29.58 12.53 0.24
CA GLY A 230 30.40 12.61 -0.97
C GLY A 230 31.66 13.46 -0.78
N ASP A 231 31.54 14.60 -0.09
CA ASP A 231 32.68 15.47 0.23
C ASP A 231 33.65 14.80 1.21
N GLU A 232 33.15 14.06 2.20
CA GLU A 232 33.97 13.29 3.13
C GLU A 232 34.69 12.12 2.42
N ALA A 233 33.99 11.38 1.56
CA ALA A 233 34.61 10.34 0.75
C ALA A 233 35.66 10.89 -0.23
N ALA A 234 35.43 12.06 -0.82
CA ALA A 234 36.41 12.75 -1.66
C ALA A 234 37.62 13.24 -0.85
N ALA A 235 37.41 13.69 0.39
CA ALA A 235 38.49 14.12 1.30
C ALA A 235 39.34 12.94 1.80
N VAL A 236 38.77 11.75 1.97
CA VAL A 236 39.51 10.54 2.38
C VAL A 236 40.36 9.94 1.25
N VAL A 237 39.96 10.13 -0.02
CA VAL A 237 40.68 9.58 -1.19
C VAL A 237 41.74 10.54 -1.73
N ALA A 238 41.64 11.84 -1.44
CA ALA A 238 42.58 12.83 -1.95
C ALA A 238 43.74 13.07 -0.97
N ASP A 239 44.99 13.02 -1.48
CA ASP A 239 46.16 13.50 -0.74
C ASP A 239 45.91 14.97 -0.35
N PRO A 240 46.03 15.37 0.93
CA PRO A 240 45.80 16.75 1.37
C PRO A 240 46.58 17.80 0.55
N SER A 241 47.71 17.41 -0.06
CA SER A 241 48.47 18.26 -1.00
C SER A 241 47.70 18.57 -2.29
N GLU A 242 47.00 17.60 -2.89
CA GLU A 242 46.20 17.77 -4.11
C GLU A 242 44.94 18.60 -3.87
N VAL A 243 44.29 18.44 -2.72
CA VAL A 243 43.09 19.23 -2.36
C VAL A 243 43.46 20.71 -2.19
N ILE A 244 44.60 20.99 -1.55
CA ILE A 244 45.11 22.35 -1.40
C ILE A 244 45.52 22.92 -2.76
N GLN A 245 46.19 22.13 -3.60
CA GLN A 245 46.61 22.56 -4.93
C GLN A 245 45.42 22.90 -5.85
N ARG A 246 44.38 22.06 -5.90
CA ARG A 246 43.15 22.34 -6.68
C ARG A 246 42.37 23.54 -6.15
N ARG A 247 42.38 23.76 -4.83
CA ARG A 247 41.75 24.93 -4.20
C ARG A 247 42.51 26.22 -4.51
N TRP A 248 43.83 26.15 -4.65
CA TRP A 248 44.69 27.28 -5.04
C TRP A 248 44.63 27.57 -6.55
N GLU A 249 44.52 26.54 -7.39
CA GLU A 249 44.43 26.69 -8.85
C GLU A 249 43.03 27.12 -9.33
N GLY A 250 41.98 26.87 -8.55
CA GLY A 250 40.59 27.22 -8.87
C GLY A 250 40.13 28.63 -8.46
N LEU A 251 40.98 29.45 -7.82
CA LEU A 251 40.65 30.85 -7.54
C LEU A 251 40.73 31.67 -8.85
N PRO A 252 39.66 32.36 -9.27
CA PRO A 252 39.70 33.16 -10.49
C PRO A 252 40.72 34.28 -10.32
N ARG A 253 41.86 34.17 -10.99
CA ARG A 253 42.77 35.30 -11.16
C ARG A 253 41.99 36.39 -11.89
N ARG A 254 41.56 37.42 -11.16
CA ARG A 254 41.06 38.67 -11.73
C ARG A 254 42.20 39.34 -12.50
N GLY A 255 42.37 38.95 -13.75
CA GLY A 255 43.20 39.59 -14.74
C GLY A 255 42.39 39.75 -16.02
N LEU A 256 41.99 40.98 -16.31
CA LEU A 256 41.38 41.37 -17.58
C LEU A 256 42.37 41.11 -18.74
N GLY A 257 41.94 40.33 -19.73
CA GLY A 257 42.66 40.14 -20.99
C GLY A 257 41.81 39.33 -21.98
N PRO A 258 41.69 39.74 -23.26
CA PRO A 258 40.59 39.33 -24.11
C PRO A 258 40.85 38.01 -24.86
N ALA A 259 39.75 37.30 -25.11
CA ALA A 259 39.51 36.35 -26.18
C ALA A 259 40.58 35.26 -26.41
N GLN A 260 40.33 34.07 -25.86
CA GLN A 260 40.69 32.82 -26.54
C GLN A 260 39.69 31.74 -26.11
N TRP A 261 38.77 31.43 -27.02
CA TRP A 261 38.01 30.20 -27.00
C TRP A 261 39.00 29.05 -27.18
N VAL A 262 39.23 28.27 -26.12
CA VAL A 262 39.94 26.99 -26.17
C VAL A 262 38.93 25.91 -25.87
N GLU A 263 38.76 25.02 -26.85
CA GLU A 263 37.93 23.81 -26.78
C GLU A 263 38.29 22.91 -25.58
N PRO A 264 37.31 22.26 -24.95
CA PRO A 264 37.59 21.22 -23.97
C PRO A 264 38.07 19.94 -24.68
N ARG A 265 39.32 19.54 -24.41
CA ARG A 265 39.88 18.25 -24.85
C ARG A 265 39.29 17.05 -24.08
N PRO A 266 39.32 15.85 -24.69
CA PRO A 266 38.53 14.68 -24.30
C PRO A 266 39.27 13.82 -23.27
N GLY A 267 38.52 13.26 -22.32
CA GLY A 267 39.11 12.42 -21.27
C GLY A 267 38.11 11.76 -20.33
N ARG A 268 36.99 11.24 -20.85
CA ARG A 268 36.16 10.24 -20.16
C ARG A 268 35.57 9.28 -21.20
N ALA A 269 36.24 8.15 -21.38
CA ALA A 269 35.68 6.98 -22.04
C ALA A 269 35.51 5.85 -21.03
N ALA A 270 34.51 5.01 -21.30
CA ALA A 270 34.09 3.81 -20.57
C ALA A 270 33.07 3.99 -19.42
N TRP A 271 31.90 4.53 -19.75
CA TRP A 271 30.66 3.82 -19.40
C TRP A 271 29.97 3.45 -20.71
N ARG A 272 29.85 2.14 -20.99
CA ARG A 272 29.12 1.62 -22.14
C ARG A 272 27.67 2.10 -22.08
N ALA A 273 27.30 2.92 -23.05
CA ALA A 273 25.95 2.94 -23.55
C ALA A 273 25.70 1.64 -24.32
N GLY A 274 24.66 0.92 -23.93
CA GLY A 274 23.93 0.03 -24.83
C GLY A 274 22.48 0.52 -24.78
N GLY A 275 22.12 1.36 -25.76
CA GLY A 275 20.75 1.37 -26.24
C GLY A 275 20.56 0.10 -27.07
N ASP A 276 19.41 -0.55 -26.98
CA ASP A 276 18.42 -0.33 -28.03
C ASP A 276 17.06 -0.94 -27.66
N GLU A 277 16.07 -0.20 -28.12
CA GLU A 277 14.85 -0.65 -28.81
C GLU A 277 13.83 -1.54 -28.08
N SER A 278 12.65 -0.94 -28.00
CA SER A 278 11.36 -1.57 -28.24
C SER A 278 11.42 -2.62 -29.34
N GLU A 279 11.43 -3.89 -28.97
CA GLU A 279 10.81 -4.93 -29.79
C GLU A 279 9.74 -5.65 -28.98
N GLU A 280 8.53 -5.41 -29.46
CA GLU A 280 7.34 -6.23 -29.32
C GLU A 280 7.66 -7.62 -29.89
N GLY A 281 7.86 -8.59 -29.00
CA GLY A 281 8.28 -9.94 -29.36
C GLY A 281 7.50 -10.98 -28.58
N ASP A 282 6.72 -11.74 -29.32
CA ASP A 282 6.01 -12.98 -28.99
C ASP A 282 6.53 -13.74 -27.77
N LEU A 283 5.67 -13.87 -26.76
CA LEU A 283 5.77 -14.87 -25.70
C LEU A 283 4.52 -15.74 -25.67
N GLU A 284 4.21 -16.35 -26.82
CA GLU A 284 3.46 -17.61 -26.85
C GLU A 284 4.41 -18.77 -27.22
N ARG A 285 4.37 -19.83 -26.37
CA ARG A 285 4.93 -21.20 -26.56
C ARG A 285 6.42 -21.36 -26.22
N PRO A 286 6.77 -22.40 -25.41
CA PRO A 286 6.40 -23.79 -25.67
C PRO A 286 5.68 -24.46 -24.49
N LEU A 287 4.37 -24.66 -24.67
CA LEU A 287 3.64 -25.77 -24.09
C LEU A 287 3.04 -26.51 -25.28
N LEU A 288 3.76 -27.54 -25.77
CA LEU A 288 3.29 -28.68 -26.57
C LEU A 288 4.50 -29.30 -27.30
N GLN A 289 5.32 -30.05 -26.57
CA GLN A 289 6.10 -31.15 -27.16
C GLN A 289 6.47 -32.09 -26.02
N GLY A 290 5.70 -33.17 -25.90
CA GLY A 290 5.88 -34.14 -24.83
C GLY A 290 4.80 -35.20 -24.78
N LEU A 291 4.36 -35.74 -25.91
CA LEU A 291 3.57 -36.97 -26.00
C LEU A 291 3.85 -37.66 -27.35
N ALA A 292 4.75 -38.65 -27.37
CA ALA A 292 4.64 -39.94 -28.08
C ALA A 292 6.00 -40.69 -28.13
N PRO A 293 6.01 -42.05 -28.27
CA PRO A 293 7.01 -42.90 -27.63
C PRO A 293 8.04 -43.56 -28.58
N SER A 294 9.12 -44.05 -27.95
CA SER A 294 10.00 -45.19 -28.27
C SER A 294 10.24 -45.64 -29.73
N SER A 295 11.51 -45.73 -30.12
CA SER A 295 12.10 -46.98 -30.65
C SER A 295 13.63 -46.87 -30.83
N SER A 296 14.33 -47.98 -30.54
CA SER A 296 15.72 -48.35 -30.92
C SER A 296 16.85 -47.42 -30.44
N GLY A 297 17.85 -47.87 -29.69
CA GLY A 297 18.63 -49.10 -29.88
C GLY A 297 19.95 -48.73 -30.56
N GLY A 298 21.03 -48.63 -29.78
CA GLY A 298 22.35 -48.27 -30.29
C GLY A 298 23.33 -47.95 -29.16
N GLU A 299 24.07 -48.97 -28.75
CA GLU A 299 25.32 -48.86 -27.99
C GLU A 299 26.29 -47.89 -28.71
N LEU A 300 27.03 -47.09 -27.95
CA LEU A 300 28.41 -46.73 -28.27
C LEU A 300 29.12 -46.08 -27.08
N GLU A 301 30.40 -46.38 -27.03
CA GLU A 301 31.32 -46.35 -25.90
C GLU A 301 31.77 -44.96 -25.41
N LEU A 302 32.18 -44.99 -24.13
CA LEU A 302 33.29 -44.25 -23.50
C LEU A 302 33.90 -43.04 -24.22
N SER A 303 33.83 -41.89 -23.54
CA SER A 303 34.98 -41.00 -23.39
C SER A 303 34.85 -40.17 -22.11
N LEU A 304 35.71 -40.50 -21.14
CA LEU A 304 36.02 -39.76 -19.93
C LEU A 304 36.75 -38.46 -20.29
N GLN A 305 36.21 -37.30 -19.94
CA GLN A 305 36.99 -36.08 -19.76
C GLN A 305 36.74 -35.48 -18.38
N VAL A 306 37.76 -35.65 -17.56
CA VAL A 306 38.00 -35.01 -16.28
C VAL A 306 38.32 -33.54 -16.56
N LEU A 307 37.50 -32.60 -16.06
CA LEU A 307 37.88 -31.19 -15.99
C LEU A 307 38.16 -30.79 -14.55
N GLN A 308 39.35 -30.22 -14.40
CA GLN A 308 40.08 -29.95 -13.18
C GLN A 308 39.55 -28.73 -12.44
N THR A 309 39.51 -28.82 -11.11
CA THR A 309 39.42 -27.69 -10.17
C THR A 309 40.76 -26.96 -10.10
N PRO A 310 40.82 -25.62 -10.12
CA PRO A 310 42.02 -24.90 -9.71
C PRO A 310 42.01 -24.65 -8.20
N THR A 311 43.04 -25.18 -7.55
CA THR A 311 43.49 -24.90 -6.19
C THR A 311 44.08 -23.50 -6.05
N ALA A 312 43.88 -22.91 -4.87
CA ALA A 312 44.49 -21.68 -4.40
C ALA A 312 45.99 -21.86 -4.07
N ALA A 313 46.82 -20.86 -4.41
CA ALA A 313 48.02 -20.48 -3.66
C ALA A 313 48.62 -19.16 -4.18
N GLY A 314 48.93 -18.23 -3.25
CA GLY A 314 50.05 -17.30 -3.38
C GLY A 314 49.72 -15.81 -3.46
N ALA A 315 49.74 -15.12 -2.31
CA ALA A 315 50.57 -13.90 -2.10
C ALA A 315 50.29 -13.31 -0.70
N ALA A 316 51.20 -13.59 0.23
CA ALA A 316 51.38 -12.83 1.45
C ALA A 316 52.59 -11.91 1.26
N ALA A 317 52.45 -10.60 1.55
CA ALA A 317 53.44 -9.73 2.22
C ALA A 317 53.17 -8.23 1.93
N ALA A 318 52.65 -7.52 2.93
CA ALA A 318 52.90 -6.10 3.25
C ALA A 318 52.04 -5.78 4.49
N SER A 319 52.60 -5.80 5.70
CA SER A 319 53.38 -4.72 6.33
C SER A 319 52.52 -4.05 7.40
N ALA A 320 53.05 -4.09 8.62
CA ALA A 320 52.44 -3.62 9.85
C ALA A 320 52.22 -2.10 9.85
N ALA A 321 51.00 -1.68 10.20
CA ALA A 321 50.72 -0.34 10.72
C ALA A 321 49.79 -0.52 11.93
N GLY A 322 50.24 -0.07 13.10
CA GLY A 322 49.49 -0.15 14.35
C GLY A 322 48.22 0.72 14.34
N PRO A 323 47.25 0.43 15.22
CA PRO A 323 46.01 1.20 15.30
C PRO A 323 46.29 2.62 15.83
N PRO A 324 45.74 3.68 15.20
CA PRO A 324 45.82 5.02 15.75
C PRO A 324 44.98 5.14 17.03
N PRO A 325 45.34 6.06 17.95
CA PRO A 325 44.63 6.26 19.21
C PRO A 325 43.19 6.78 18.98
N PRO A 326 42.26 6.52 19.91
CA PRO A 326 40.87 6.93 19.78
C PRO A 326 40.75 8.46 19.82
N SER A 327 40.54 9.05 18.65
CA SER A 327 40.14 10.45 18.49
C SER A 327 38.74 10.65 19.07
N ALA A 328 38.56 11.79 19.74
CA ALA A 328 37.38 12.15 20.50
C ALA A 328 36.08 11.99 19.70
N ALA A 329 35.07 11.43 20.37
CA ALA A 329 33.75 11.13 19.84
C ALA A 329 33.11 12.34 19.14
N ALA A 330 33.09 12.30 17.81
CA ALA A 330 32.13 13.06 17.03
C ALA A 330 30.71 12.58 17.41
N PRO A 331 29.72 13.48 17.58
CA PRO A 331 28.34 13.08 17.82
C PRO A 331 27.88 12.15 16.69
N PRO A 332 27.16 11.06 16.98
CA PRO A 332 26.76 10.09 15.97
C PRO A 332 25.93 10.80 14.91
N ALA A 333 26.42 10.79 13.67
CA ALA A 333 25.69 11.33 12.53
C ALA A 333 24.30 10.69 12.45
N ASP A 334 23.27 11.51 12.21
CA ASP A 334 21.84 11.17 12.14
C ASP A 334 21.45 10.16 11.02
N GLY A 335 22.40 9.38 10.49
CA GLY A 335 22.21 8.29 9.54
C GLY A 335 21.67 6.98 10.14
N ALA A 336 21.29 6.98 11.42
CA ALA A 336 20.89 5.78 12.18
C ALA A 336 19.44 5.23 12.02
N PRO A 337 18.46 5.83 11.31
CA PRO A 337 17.08 5.33 11.41
C PRO A 337 16.85 4.03 10.63
N THR A 338 17.60 3.75 9.55
CA THR A 338 17.59 2.44 8.90
C THR A 338 18.32 1.40 9.74
N ALA A 339 19.43 1.77 10.39
CA ALA A 339 20.20 0.88 11.27
C ALA A 339 19.38 0.40 12.47
N ALA A 340 18.45 1.19 13.01
CA ALA A 340 17.57 0.76 14.11
C ALA A 340 16.48 -0.25 13.67
N LEU A 341 16.06 -0.19 12.40
CA LEU A 341 15.12 -1.14 11.80
C LEU A 341 15.86 -2.41 11.31
N GLU A 342 17.09 -2.26 10.84
CA GLU A 342 18.06 -3.32 10.52
C GLU A 342 18.69 -3.96 11.77
N ALA A 343 18.63 -3.30 12.94
CA ALA A 343 18.99 -3.89 14.23
C ALA A 343 17.99 -4.98 14.65
N ALA A 344 16.93 -5.20 13.89
CA ALA A 344 16.16 -6.42 13.98
C ALA A 344 17.06 -7.61 13.64
N ARG A 345 17.22 -8.52 14.61
CA ARG A 345 18.03 -9.73 14.50
C ARG A 345 17.77 -10.41 13.16
N LYS A 346 18.85 -10.70 12.42
CA LYS A 346 18.79 -11.48 11.18
C LYS A 346 18.05 -12.79 11.45
N LEU A 347 17.02 -13.07 10.66
CA LEU A 347 16.28 -14.32 10.76
C LEU A 347 17.12 -15.44 10.14
N ASP A 348 17.58 -16.37 10.98
CA ASP A 348 18.22 -17.62 10.55
C ASP A 348 17.33 -18.80 10.98
N TYR A 349 17.09 -19.73 10.07
CA TYR A 349 16.28 -20.93 10.30
C TYR A 349 16.93 -21.84 11.35
N ALA A 350 18.26 -21.90 11.41
CA ALA A 350 18.98 -22.69 12.41
C ALA A 350 18.65 -22.22 13.84
N ASP A 351 18.40 -20.92 13.98
CA ASP A 351 18.11 -20.26 15.25
C ASP A 351 16.60 -20.21 15.58
N ARG A 352 15.73 -20.87 14.80
CA ARG A 352 14.26 -20.79 14.95
C ARG A 352 13.77 -21.11 16.36
N ALA A 353 14.44 -22.02 17.07
CA ALA A 353 14.10 -22.37 18.45
C ALA A 353 14.33 -21.22 19.45
N SER A 354 15.17 -20.24 19.09
CA SER A 354 15.50 -19.06 19.90
C SER A 354 14.74 -17.80 19.50
N TRP A 355 13.85 -17.89 18.52
CA TRP A 355 13.07 -16.75 18.05
C TRP A 355 12.07 -16.31 19.11
N GLY A 356 12.00 -15.00 19.35
CA GLY A 356 10.93 -14.43 20.16
C GLY A 356 9.60 -14.42 19.41
N TRP A 357 8.51 -14.09 20.10
CA TRP A 357 7.18 -13.98 19.49
C TRP A 357 7.14 -12.97 18.33
N ALA A 358 7.89 -11.87 18.43
CA ALA A 358 7.93 -10.82 17.40
C ALA A 358 8.64 -11.31 16.12
N ASP A 359 9.71 -12.10 16.28
CA ASP A 359 10.45 -12.69 15.16
C ASP A 359 9.57 -13.72 14.44
N TRP A 360 8.84 -14.54 15.22
CA TRP A 360 7.84 -15.47 14.70
C TRP A 360 6.71 -14.79 13.95
N LEU A 361 6.15 -13.71 14.51
CA LEU A 361 5.09 -12.94 13.86
C LEU A 361 5.59 -12.31 12.55
N ARG A 362 6.78 -11.70 12.56
CA ARG A 362 7.43 -11.15 11.36
C ARG A 362 7.61 -12.23 10.29
N TYR A 363 8.16 -13.39 10.67
CA TYR A 363 8.35 -14.52 9.78
C TYR A 363 7.04 -15.00 9.16
N GLU A 364 6.01 -15.28 9.97
CA GLU A 364 4.73 -15.81 9.45
C GLU A 364 3.96 -14.78 8.61
N LEU A 365 3.90 -13.50 9.03
CA LEU A 365 3.26 -12.46 8.24
C LEU A 365 3.95 -12.26 6.89
N THR A 366 5.29 -12.25 6.87
CA THR A 366 6.06 -12.04 5.63
C THR A 366 5.98 -13.26 4.72
N LYS A 367 6.03 -14.47 5.28
CA LYS A 367 5.85 -15.73 4.54
C LYS A 367 4.47 -15.84 3.89
N ARG A 368 3.43 -15.35 4.56
CA ARG A 368 2.02 -15.45 4.11
C ARG A 368 1.49 -14.18 3.46
N SER A 369 2.28 -13.12 3.32
CA SER A 369 1.78 -11.82 2.87
C SER A 369 1.17 -11.88 1.48
N THR A 370 1.77 -12.63 0.55
CA THR A 370 1.26 -12.84 -0.81
C THR A 370 -0.11 -13.52 -0.79
N ASP A 371 -0.26 -14.58 0.03
CA ASP A 371 -1.52 -15.30 0.16
C ASP A 371 -2.61 -14.41 0.77
N LEU A 372 -2.26 -13.65 1.83
CA LEU A 372 -3.17 -12.70 2.48
C LEU A 372 -3.65 -11.61 1.52
N LEU A 373 -2.74 -11.08 0.69
CA LEU A 373 -3.10 -10.11 -0.34
C LEU A 373 -4.08 -10.72 -1.36
N LEU A 374 -3.81 -11.92 -1.87
CA LEU A 374 -4.69 -12.57 -2.85
C LEU A 374 -6.07 -12.87 -2.26
N VAL A 375 -6.13 -13.31 -1.01
CA VAL A 375 -7.41 -13.49 -0.28
C VAL A 375 -8.12 -12.16 -0.12
N ALA A 376 -7.43 -11.09 0.26
CA ALA A 376 -8.01 -9.76 0.36
C ALA A 376 -8.54 -9.27 -1.00
N THR A 377 -7.82 -9.51 -2.09
CA THR A 377 -8.29 -9.22 -3.46
C THR A 377 -9.59 -9.95 -3.76
N VAL A 378 -9.63 -11.27 -3.58
CA VAL A 378 -10.85 -12.05 -3.84
C VAL A 378 -12.01 -11.61 -2.94
N ALA A 379 -11.75 -11.34 -1.66
CA ALA A 379 -12.77 -10.86 -0.73
C ALA A 379 -13.33 -9.49 -1.15
N SER A 380 -12.47 -8.55 -1.52
CA SER A 380 -12.86 -7.24 -2.06
C SER A 380 -13.72 -7.38 -3.32
N CYS A 381 -13.39 -8.33 -4.20
CA CYS A 381 -14.19 -8.62 -5.40
C CYS A 381 -15.54 -9.26 -5.07
N ALA A 382 -15.58 -10.16 -4.08
CA ALA A 382 -16.83 -10.83 -3.71
C ALA A 382 -17.88 -9.88 -3.13
N LEU A 383 -17.44 -8.74 -2.59
CA LEU A 383 -18.33 -7.69 -2.07
C LEU A 383 -18.98 -6.87 -3.19
N GLN A 384 -18.48 -6.94 -4.43
CA GLN A 384 -18.94 -6.09 -5.54
C GLN A 384 -19.20 -6.91 -6.80
N ARG A 385 -20.39 -6.76 -7.38
CA ARG A 385 -20.87 -7.60 -8.49
C ARG A 385 -20.84 -6.84 -9.81
N ASP A 386 -19.66 -6.39 -10.21
CA ASP A 386 -19.46 -5.65 -11.46
C ASP A 386 -18.27 -6.19 -12.28
N ALA A 387 -18.18 -5.74 -13.55
CA ALA A 387 -17.17 -6.24 -14.48
C ALA A 387 -15.74 -5.82 -14.12
N LEU A 388 -15.53 -4.64 -13.52
CA LEU A 388 -14.21 -4.23 -13.03
C LEU A 388 -13.71 -5.18 -11.92
N HIS A 389 -14.58 -5.53 -10.98
CA HIS A 389 -14.30 -6.49 -9.92
C HIS A 389 -14.20 -7.93 -10.40
N ALA A 390 -14.91 -8.30 -11.46
CA ALA A 390 -14.65 -9.56 -12.16
C ALA A 390 -13.22 -9.60 -12.74
N GLY A 391 -12.70 -8.47 -13.24
CA GLY A 391 -11.30 -8.33 -13.67
C GLY A 391 -10.30 -8.55 -12.52
N TYR A 392 -10.52 -7.92 -11.37
CA TYR A 392 -9.71 -8.18 -10.17
C TYR A 392 -9.80 -9.63 -9.70
N LEU A 393 -10.98 -10.25 -9.76
CA LEU A 393 -11.19 -11.65 -9.41
C LEU A 393 -10.37 -12.56 -10.33
N ALA A 394 -10.42 -12.34 -11.64
CA ALA A 394 -9.63 -13.09 -12.61
C ALA A 394 -8.12 -12.95 -12.35
N LEU A 395 -7.65 -11.74 -12.09
CA LEU A 395 -6.24 -11.48 -11.76
C LEU A 395 -5.84 -12.09 -10.40
N GLY A 396 -6.74 -12.09 -9.41
CA GLY A 396 -6.53 -12.74 -8.12
C GLY A 396 -6.42 -14.26 -8.22
N LEU A 397 -7.33 -14.89 -8.97
CA LEU A 397 -7.30 -16.33 -9.26
C LEU A 397 -6.06 -16.75 -10.06
N PHE A 398 -5.70 -15.94 -11.07
CA PHE A 398 -4.44 -16.12 -11.80
C PHE A 398 -3.24 -15.98 -10.86
N GLY A 399 -3.27 -15.01 -9.94
CA GLY A 399 -2.26 -14.81 -8.91
C GLY A 399 -2.10 -16.03 -7.99
N PHE A 400 -3.20 -16.69 -7.58
CA PHE A 400 -3.13 -17.93 -6.81
C PHE A 400 -2.41 -19.06 -7.56
N ARG A 401 -2.63 -19.17 -8.87
CA ARG A 401 -1.93 -20.13 -9.72
C ARG A 401 -0.44 -19.78 -9.86
N GLN A 402 -0.11 -18.49 -9.91
CA GLN A 402 1.26 -17.99 -10.04
C GLN A 402 1.92 -17.61 -8.70
N ARG A 403 1.36 -18.03 -7.56
CA ARG A 403 1.78 -17.55 -6.22
C ARG A 403 3.28 -17.69 -5.95
N ALA A 404 3.91 -18.76 -6.45
CA ALA A 404 5.34 -18.98 -6.29
C ALA A 404 6.18 -17.95 -7.06
N ARG A 405 5.73 -17.55 -8.26
CA ARG A 405 6.38 -16.50 -9.07
C ARG A 405 6.12 -15.11 -8.49
N LEU A 406 4.94 -14.89 -7.91
CA LEU A 406 4.61 -13.64 -7.21
C LEU A 406 5.45 -13.46 -5.94
N ALA A 407 5.66 -14.55 -5.20
CA ALA A 407 6.46 -14.58 -3.99
C ALA A 407 7.97 -14.63 -4.25
N ALA A 408 8.44 -14.51 -5.49
CA ALA A 408 9.87 -14.51 -5.78
C ALA A 408 10.56 -13.26 -5.18
N PRO A 409 11.77 -13.40 -4.60
CA PRO A 409 12.55 -12.26 -4.13
C PRO A 409 12.79 -11.24 -5.26
N GLY A 410 12.72 -9.94 -4.94
CA GLY A 410 12.86 -8.87 -5.93
C GLY A 410 11.53 -8.40 -6.53
N GLY A 411 10.44 -9.12 -6.27
CA GLY A 411 9.09 -8.73 -6.68
C GLY A 411 8.75 -9.12 -8.12
N SER A 412 7.47 -9.45 -8.34
CA SER A 412 6.97 -9.78 -9.67
C SER A 412 6.48 -8.53 -10.41
N PRO A 413 6.76 -8.39 -11.73
CA PRO A 413 6.19 -7.31 -12.54
C PRO A 413 4.65 -7.34 -12.57
N LEU A 414 4.04 -8.49 -12.24
CA LEU A 414 2.60 -8.64 -12.16
C LEU A 414 1.98 -7.73 -11.09
N PHE A 415 2.67 -7.43 -9.98
CA PHE A 415 2.17 -6.46 -9.00
C PHE A 415 2.09 -5.05 -9.59
N GLY A 416 3.03 -4.69 -10.46
CA GLY A 416 2.98 -3.43 -11.20
C GLY A 416 1.82 -3.39 -12.20
N VAL A 417 1.45 -4.53 -12.79
CA VAL A 417 0.24 -4.63 -13.64
C VAL A 417 -1.02 -4.48 -12.80
N LEU A 418 -1.14 -5.20 -11.68
CA LEU A 418 -2.28 -5.10 -10.76
C LEU A 418 -2.48 -3.66 -10.24
N LEU A 419 -1.39 -2.99 -9.87
CA LEU A 419 -1.45 -1.62 -9.39
C LEU A 419 -1.88 -0.63 -10.49
N ARG A 420 -1.41 -0.82 -11.74
CA ARG A 420 -1.85 -0.01 -12.88
C ARG A 420 -3.31 -0.26 -13.23
N PHE A 421 -3.75 -1.53 -13.20
CA PHE A 421 -5.15 -1.89 -13.38
C PHE A 421 -6.02 -1.24 -12.30
N ASN A 422 -5.58 -1.28 -11.05
CA ASN A 422 -6.30 -0.65 -9.94
C ASN A 422 -6.40 0.87 -10.09
N LEU A 423 -5.28 1.53 -10.45
CA LEU A 423 -5.29 2.96 -10.73
C LEU A 423 -6.20 3.30 -11.93
N ALA A 424 -6.24 2.46 -12.96
CA ALA A 424 -7.12 2.65 -14.10
C ALA A 424 -8.61 2.53 -13.72
N ALA A 425 -8.97 1.55 -12.88
CA ALA A 425 -10.34 1.39 -12.37
C ALA A 425 -10.80 2.62 -11.55
N ILE A 426 -9.93 3.13 -10.68
CA ILE A 426 -10.16 4.36 -9.93
C ILE A 426 -10.32 5.56 -10.86
N THR A 427 -9.42 5.69 -11.85
CA THR A 427 -9.45 6.79 -12.82
C THR A 427 -10.75 6.77 -13.62
N LEU A 428 -11.17 5.59 -14.10
CA LEU A 428 -12.42 5.42 -14.83
C LEU A 428 -13.63 5.79 -13.96
N THR A 429 -13.62 5.40 -12.68
CA THR A 429 -14.66 5.77 -11.72
C THR A 429 -14.74 7.29 -11.50
N LEU A 430 -13.60 7.98 -11.49
CA LEU A 430 -13.53 9.45 -11.34
C LEU A 430 -13.97 10.20 -12.59
N ILE A 431 -13.57 9.72 -13.78
CA ILE A 431 -14.05 10.24 -15.07
C ILE A 431 -15.57 10.09 -15.17
N TYR A 432 -16.11 8.98 -14.68
CA TYR A 432 -17.56 8.75 -14.66
C TYR A 432 -18.34 9.71 -13.74
N GLN A 433 -17.67 10.43 -12.83
CA GLN A 433 -18.32 11.46 -12.01
C GLN A 433 -18.70 12.72 -12.79
N ALA A 434 -18.21 12.87 -14.03
CA ALA A 434 -18.58 14.00 -14.87
C ALA A 434 -20.09 14.00 -15.17
N PRO A 435 -20.71 15.17 -15.33
CA PRO A 435 -22.12 15.28 -15.68
C PRO A 435 -22.32 14.99 -17.16
N TRP A 436 -22.11 13.73 -17.55
CA TRP A 436 -22.23 13.25 -18.94
C TRP A 436 -23.61 13.52 -19.52
N GLU A 437 -24.65 13.59 -18.69
CA GLU A 437 -26.00 14.00 -19.10
C GLU A 437 -26.07 15.40 -19.72
N VAL A 438 -25.22 16.34 -19.28
CA VAL A 438 -25.15 17.69 -19.83
C VAL A 438 -24.40 17.70 -21.16
N LEU A 439 -23.35 16.87 -21.27
CA LEU A 439 -22.46 16.85 -22.43
C LEU A 439 -22.99 15.99 -23.59
N LEU A 440 -23.58 14.84 -23.26
CA LEU A 440 -23.98 13.78 -24.20
C LEU A 440 -25.50 13.60 -24.28
N GLY A 441 -26.25 14.35 -23.46
CA GLY A 441 -27.70 14.37 -23.45
C GLY A 441 -28.36 13.41 -22.44
N PRO A 442 -29.70 13.47 -22.33
CA PRO A 442 -30.46 12.80 -21.26
C PRO A 442 -30.35 11.27 -21.26
N SER A 443 -29.98 10.65 -22.38
CA SER A 443 -29.76 9.20 -22.46
C SER A 443 -28.62 8.69 -21.56
N TRP A 444 -27.77 9.61 -21.08
CA TRP A 444 -26.70 9.34 -20.12
C TRP A 444 -27.07 9.65 -18.67
N ALA A 445 -28.30 10.15 -18.42
CA ALA A 445 -28.80 10.39 -17.06
C ALA A 445 -29.11 9.06 -16.37
N ASN A 446 -28.08 8.43 -15.79
CA ASN A 446 -28.21 7.21 -15.00
C ASN A 446 -28.74 7.54 -13.60
N THR A 447 -29.95 8.08 -13.50
CA THR A 447 -30.68 8.13 -12.24
C THR A 447 -31.36 6.79 -12.03
N CYS A 448 -30.66 5.85 -11.41
CA CYS A 448 -31.33 4.74 -10.76
C CYS A 448 -32.10 5.29 -9.55
N GLN A 449 -33.32 5.75 -9.80
CA GLN A 449 -34.30 5.79 -8.73
C GLN A 449 -34.61 4.32 -8.39
N LEU A 450 -34.19 3.88 -7.20
CA LEU A 450 -34.63 2.61 -6.64
C LEU A 450 -36.16 2.65 -6.54
N GLY A 451 -36.88 2.09 -7.51
CA GLY A 451 -38.34 2.07 -7.44
C GLY A 451 -39.07 1.50 -8.64
N GLU A 452 -38.64 1.79 -9.87
CA GLU A 452 -39.40 1.40 -11.06
C GLU A 452 -38.48 0.67 -12.05
N ALA A 453 -38.74 -0.63 -12.25
CA ALA A 453 -38.10 -1.52 -13.23
C ALA A 453 -36.65 -1.12 -13.59
N ALA A 454 -35.73 -1.29 -12.63
CA ALA A 454 -34.33 -0.92 -12.77
C ALA A 454 -33.69 -1.61 -13.98
N HIS A 455 -33.69 -0.94 -15.13
CA HIS A 455 -32.86 -1.32 -16.25
C HIS A 455 -31.41 -1.13 -15.79
N CYS A 456 -30.67 -2.24 -15.64
CA CYS A 456 -29.23 -2.19 -15.40
C CYS A 456 -28.59 -1.34 -16.51
N THR A 457 -28.11 -0.16 -16.15
CA THR A 457 -27.43 0.70 -17.11
C THR A 457 -26.06 0.10 -17.42
N ALA A 458 -25.59 0.21 -18.67
CA ALA A 458 -24.28 -0.35 -19.05
C ALA A 458 -23.12 0.10 -18.13
N PRO A 459 -23.08 1.35 -17.62
CA PRO A 459 -22.05 1.75 -16.66
C PRO A 459 -22.11 1.01 -15.33
N GLN A 460 -23.31 0.69 -14.82
CA GLN A 460 -23.46 -0.09 -13.59
C GLN A 460 -22.98 -1.53 -13.75
N LEU A 461 -23.22 -2.14 -14.92
CA LEU A 461 -22.68 -3.46 -15.23
C LEU A 461 -21.14 -3.45 -15.19
N ILE A 462 -20.52 -2.35 -15.62
CA ILE A 462 -19.07 -2.17 -15.58
C ILE A 462 -18.57 -1.89 -14.15
N GLY A 463 -19.41 -1.37 -13.26
CA GLY A 463 -19.05 -1.00 -11.88
C GLY A 463 -18.89 0.51 -11.66
N LEU A 464 -19.33 1.30 -12.64
CA LEU A 464 -19.27 2.74 -12.59
C LEU A 464 -20.51 3.29 -11.88
N CYS A 465 -20.29 3.78 -10.67
CA CYS A 465 -21.31 4.39 -9.83
C CYS A 465 -20.95 5.86 -9.53
N LYS A 466 -21.96 6.75 -9.52
CA LYS A 466 -21.74 8.12 -9.04
C LYS A 466 -21.48 8.06 -7.53
N LEU A 467 -20.33 8.57 -7.10
CA LEU A 467 -19.89 8.66 -5.71
C LEU A 467 -20.56 9.83 -4.99
N ILE A 468 -20.93 10.86 -5.76
CA ILE A 468 -21.60 12.07 -5.27
C ILE A 468 -22.97 12.12 -5.92
N SER A 469 -24.03 12.07 -5.12
CA SER A 469 -25.33 12.57 -5.55
C SER A 469 -25.22 14.10 -5.56
N TRP A 470 -25.04 14.68 -6.75
CA TRP A 470 -25.21 16.12 -6.89
C TRP A 470 -26.69 16.41 -6.62
N PRO A 471 -27.05 17.12 -5.53
CA PRO A 471 -28.45 17.43 -5.28
C PRO A 471 -29.00 18.12 -6.53
N THR A 472 -30.05 17.54 -7.09
CA THR A 472 -30.80 18.16 -8.18
C THR A 472 -31.28 19.54 -7.71
N LEU A 473 -31.36 20.49 -8.64
CA LEU A 473 -31.72 21.89 -8.37
C LEU A 473 -33.03 22.06 -7.59
N GLU A 474 -33.92 21.06 -7.61
CA GLU A 474 -35.17 21.05 -6.84
C GLU A 474 -34.96 21.20 -5.32
N GLY A 475 -33.80 20.78 -4.78
CA GLY A 475 -33.47 20.97 -3.36
C GLY A 475 -32.90 22.34 -2.98
N TRP A 476 -32.56 23.19 -3.95
CA TRP A 476 -31.86 24.47 -3.73
C TRP A 476 -32.80 25.66 -3.50
N GLY A 477 -34.10 25.50 -3.81
CA GLY A 477 -35.13 26.50 -3.49
C GLY A 477 -35.50 26.54 -2.01
N ALA A 478 -35.11 25.53 -1.22
CA ALA A 478 -35.16 25.62 0.23
C ALA A 478 -33.88 26.36 0.68
N PRO A 479 -33.97 27.62 1.14
CA PRO A 479 -32.81 28.29 1.70
C PRO A 479 -32.23 27.36 2.76
N TYR A 480 -30.91 27.13 2.71
CA TYR A 480 -30.14 26.69 3.87
C TYR A 480 -30.28 27.79 4.92
N LEU A 481 -31.46 27.89 5.53
CA LEU A 481 -31.65 28.48 6.83
C LEU A 481 -30.73 27.65 7.70
N ILE A 482 -29.57 28.22 7.99
CA ILE A 482 -28.73 27.88 9.11
C ILE A 482 -29.71 27.81 10.28
N HIS A 483 -30.16 26.59 10.63
CA HIS A 483 -30.82 26.35 11.88
C HIS A 483 -29.77 26.69 12.92
N THR A 484 -29.77 27.93 13.37
CA THR A 484 -29.10 28.32 14.60
C THR A 484 -29.73 27.42 15.67
N PRO A 485 -28.98 26.48 16.26
CA PRO A 485 -29.52 25.75 17.39
C PRO A 485 -29.81 26.80 18.46
N SER A 486 -31.08 26.94 18.83
CA SER A 486 -31.48 27.74 19.97
C SER A 486 -30.71 27.22 21.17
N SER A 487 -29.74 28.03 21.61
CA SER A 487 -28.83 27.72 22.69
C SER A 487 -29.57 27.77 24.03
N SER A 488 -29.89 26.60 24.57
CA SER A 488 -30.18 26.45 25.99
C SER A 488 -29.50 25.19 26.52
N ALA A 489 -28.21 25.30 26.90
CA ALA A 489 -27.58 24.37 27.83
C ALA A 489 -26.27 24.95 28.38
N THR A 490 -26.36 25.48 29.59
CA THR A 490 -25.28 25.64 30.55
C THR A 490 -24.68 24.27 30.92
N GLY A 491 -23.35 24.13 30.88
CA GLY A 491 -22.70 22.91 31.36
C GLY A 491 -21.18 22.91 31.16
N SER A 492 -20.46 23.48 32.10
CA SER A 492 -19.00 23.48 32.19
C SER A 492 -18.44 22.12 32.56
N GLY A 493 -17.42 21.64 31.85
CA GLY A 493 -16.60 20.51 32.27
C GLY A 493 -15.48 20.22 31.27
N SER A 494 -14.29 20.77 31.52
CA SER A 494 -13.07 20.50 30.76
C SER A 494 -12.22 19.43 31.45
N PRO A 495 -11.67 18.46 30.71
CA PRO A 495 -10.41 17.84 31.07
C PRO A 495 -9.31 18.09 30.03
N SER A 496 -8.10 18.33 30.53
CA SER A 496 -6.88 18.65 29.78
C SER A 496 -6.30 17.46 28.97
N PRO A 497 -5.49 17.71 27.92
CA PRO A 497 -5.02 16.67 27.01
C PRO A 497 -3.56 16.29 27.27
N SER A 498 -3.29 15.04 27.64
CA SER A 498 -1.99 14.40 27.48
C SER A 498 -2.21 12.90 27.44
N ILE A 499 -1.67 12.19 26.44
CA ILE A 499 -1.77 10.72 26.19
C ILE A 499 -3.02 10.27 25.36
N ALA A 500 -3.51 11.08 24.41
CA ALA A 500 -4.66 10.70 23.57
C ALA A 500 -4.32 10.18 22.15
N VAL A 501 -3.10 10.37 21.63
CA VAL A 501 -2.86 10.21 20.17
C VAL A 501 -2.75 8.74 19.72
N ALA A 502 -2.14 7.86 20.51
CA ALA A 502 -2.02 6.43 20.16
C ALA A 502 -3.30 5.63 20.43
N ALA A 503 -4.03 5.96 21.51
CA ALA A 503 -5.31 5.35 21.83
C ALA A 503 -6.43 5.85 20.89
N ALA A 504 -6.38 7.10 20.43
CA ALA A 504 -7.30 7.62 19.42
C ALA A 504 -7.15 6.88 18.09
N ALA A 505 -5.93 6.60 17.62
CA ALA A 505 -5.71 5.85 16.38
C ALA A 505 -6.24 4.40 16.45
N VAL A 506 -5.99 3.70 17.57
CA VAL A 506 -6.50 2.33 17.78
C VAL A 506 -8.02 2.32 17.98
N SER A 507 -8.60 3.31 18.66
CA SER A 507 -10.06 3.42 18.83
C SER A 507 -10.79 3.84 17.55
N LEU A 508 -10.17 4.68 16.70
CA LEU A 508 -10.65 5.02 15.36
C LEU A 508 -10.61 3.80 14.44
N LEU A 509 -9.52 3.03 14.46
CA LEU A 509 -9.41 1.79 13.68
C LEU A 509 -10.43 0.75 14.18
N ARG A 510 -10.60 0.59 15.50
CA ARG A 510 -11.59 -0.31 16.09
C ARG A 510 -13.01 0.12 15.76
N ARG A 511 -13.33 1.42 15.80
CA ARG A 511 -14.63 1.97 15.39
C ARG A 511 -14.89 1.73 13.90
N ALA A 512 -13.91 2.00 13.04
CA ALA A 512 -13.99 1.76 11.60
C ALA A 512 -14.21 0.27 11.28
N VAL A 513 -13.50 -0.63 11.97
CA VAL A 513 -13.68 -2.09 11.84
C VAL A 513 -15.04 -2.55 12.40
N SER A 514 -15.51 -1.98 13.51
CA SER A 514 -16.84 -2.32 14.05
C SER A 514 -17.99 -1.77 13.21
N SER A 515 -17.81 -0.62 12.54
CA SER A 515 -18.81 -0.08 11.60
C SER A 515 -18.87 -0.89 10.30
N LEU A 516 -17.77 -1.52 9.89
CA LEU A 516 -17.76 -2.46 8.75
C LEU A 516 -18.56 -3.75 9.05
N GLY A 517 -18.64 -4.18 10.32
CA GLY A 517 -19.45 -5.34 10.72
C GLY A 517 -20.95 -5.06 10.91
N GLY A 518 -21.37 -3.79 10.89
CA GLY A 518 -22.74 -3.34 11.10
C GLY A 518 -23.44 -2.81 9.85
N ALA A 519 -22.98 -3.19 8.65
CA ALA A 519 -23.48 -2.71 7.36
C ALA A 519 -24.90 -3.22 6.97
N GLY A 520 -25.77 -3.46 7.96
CA GLY A 520 -27.19 -3.66 7.78
C GLY A 520 -27.95 -2.42 8.28
N ALA A 521 -28.54 -1.67 7.36
CA ALA A 521 -29.36 -0.46 7.57
C ALA A 521 -28.60 0.86 7.82
N TRP A 522 -28.17 1.47 6.71
CA TRP A 522 -27.83 2.88 6.59
C TRP A 522 -29.05 3.78 6.94
N ARG A 523 -28.84 4.84 7.75
CA ARG A 523 -29.83 5.90 8.03
C ARG A 523 -29.27 7.26 7.56
N PRO A 524 -29.91 7.95 6.60
CA PRO A 524 -29.39 9.18 5.98
C PRO A 524 -29.36 10.45 6.87
N ASP A 525 -30.11 10.51 7.96
CA ASP A 525 -30.53 11.82 8.51
C ASP A 525 -29.75 12.31 9.75
N ALA A 526 -28.44 12.07 9.86
CA ALA A 526 -27.65 12.58 10.98
C ALA A 526 -26.85 13.86 10.61
N PRO A 527 -27.37 15.07 10.92
CA PRO A 527 -26.64 16.32 10.70
C PRO A 527 -25.57 16.50 11.79
N GLY A 528 -24.31 16.72 11.39
CA GLY A 528 -23.23 17.15 12.27
C GLY A 528 -22.10 16.14 12.46
N GLY A 529 -21.26 15.98 11.43
CA GLY A 529 -20.05 15.16 11.53
C GLY A 529 -19.23 15.13 10.24
N GLY A 530 -18.61 16.26 9.87
CA GLY A 530 -17.86 16.39 8.60
C GLY A 530 -16.75 15.34 8.39
N GLY A 531 -16.20 14.77 9.47
CA GLY A 531 -15.24 13.66 9.39
C GLY A 531 -15.88 12.27 9.23
N ALA A 532 -17.07 12.04 9.78
CA ALA A 532 -17.76 10.75 9.71
C ALA A 532 -18.44 10.54 8.35
N ALA A 533 -18.87 11.62 7.69
CA ALA A 533 -19.47 11.57 6.35
C ALA A 533 -18.50 11.08 5.27
N ALA A 534 -17.23 11.50 5.30
CA ALA A 534 -16.23 11.05 4.32
C ALA A 534 -15.92 9.55 4.46
N VAL A 535 -15.83 9.04 5.69
CA VAL A 535 -15.62 7.61 5.94
C VAL A 535 -16.89 6.80 5.60
N SER A 536 -18.08 7.35 5.85
CA SER A 536 -19.35 6.69 5.52
C SER A 536 -19.64 6.65 4.02
N LEU A 537 -19.21 7.66 3.24
CA LEU A 537 -19.26 7.64 1.77
C LEU A 537 -18.36 6.55 1.18
N LEU A 538 -17.19 6.34 1.77
CA LEU A 538 -16.27 5.29 1.35
C LEU A 538 -16.74 3.90 1.79
N ALA A 539 -17.28 3.77 3.00
CA ALA A 539 -17.65 2.48 3.59
C ALA A 539 -18.67 1.64 2.77
N GLY A 540 -19.45 2.28 1.89
CA GLY A 540 -20.38 1.60 0.98
C GLY A 540 -20.02 1.67 -0.50
N SER A 541 -18.91 2.33 -0.87
CA SER A 541 -18.59 2.60 -2.27
C SER A 541 -17.54 1.66 -2.83
N ALA A 542 -17.63 1.41 -4.14
CA ALA A 542 -16.67 0.62 -4.88
C ALA A 542 -15.22 1.06 -4.66
N SER A 543 -15.04 2.37 -4.55
CA SER A 543 -13.77 3.05 -4.39
C SER A 543 -13.04 2.73 -3.08
N LEU A 544 -13.71 2.29 -2.00
CA LEU A 544 -12.99 1.88 -0.79
C LEU A 544 -12.27 0.55 -0.99
N ALA A 545 -12.91 -0.40 -1.69
CA ALA A 545 -12.23 -1.66 -2.02
C ALA A 545 -11.02 -1.38 -2.90
N ASP A 546 -11.16 -0.51 -3.91
CA ASP A 546 -10.04 -0.08 -4.75
C ASP A 546 -8.92 0.57 -3.93
N LEU A 547 -9.24 1.45 -2.99
CA LEU A 547 -8.28 2.11 -2.11
C LEU A 547 -7.54 1.10 -1.21
N ILE A 548 -8.26 0.15 -0.62
CA ILE A 548 -7.67 -0.91 0.22
C ILE A 548 -6.74 -1.77 -0.63
N LEU A 549 -7.17 -2.18 -1.84
CA LEU A 549 -6.34 -2.96 -2.75
C LEU A 549 -5.09 -2.19 -3.15
N TRP A 550 -5.21 -0.89 -3.44
CA TRP A 550 -4.06 -0.04 -3.72
C TRP A 550 -3.04 -0.06 -2.58
N ILE A 551 -3.50 0.13 -1.33
CA ILE A 551 -2.65 0.10 -0.14
C ILE A 551 -1.96 -1.26 0.00
N LEU A 552 -2.71 -2.35 -0.07
CA LEU A 552 -2.17 -3.70 0.10
C LEU A 552 -1.16 -4.05 -1.01
N LEU A 553 -1.45 -3.69 -2.27
CA LEU A 553 -0.54 -3.90 -3.39
C LEU A 553 0.77 -3.11 -3.22
N ARG A 554 0.69 -1.85 -2.76
CA ARG A 554 1.87 -1.01 -2.45
C ARG A 554 2.71 -1.60 -1.33
N LEU A 555 2.08 -1.98 -0.22
CA LEU A 555 2.75 -2.60 0.92
C LEU A 555 3.44 -3.90 0.50
N GLN A 556 2.77 -4.72 -0.30
CA GLN A 556 3.35 -5.96 -0.82
C GLN A 556 4.55 -5.70 -1.74
N GLN A 557 4.44 -4.74 -2.66
CA GLN A 557 5.56 -4.39 -3.55
C GLN A 557 6.80 -3.96 -2.75
N LYS A 558 6.63 -3.16 -1.69
CA LYS A 558 7.73 -2.77 -0.80
C LYS A 558 8.26 -3.94 0.02
N LEU A 559 7.37 -4.77 0.56
CA LEU A 559 7.76 -5.94 1.32
C LEU A 559 8.63 -6.88 0.46
N LEU A 560 8.20 -7.21 -0.74
CA LEU A 560 8.95 -8.09 -1.67
C LEU A 560 10.31 -7.53 -2.09
N GLY A 561 10.45 -6.20 -2.14
CA GLY A 561 11.71 -5.51 -2.41
C GLY A 561 12.60 -5.32 -1.17
N SER A 562 12.14 -5.69 0.03
CA SER A 562 12.87 -5.48 1.27
C SER A 562 13.86 -6.60 1.56
N GLY A 563 14.98 -6.26 2.24
CA GLY A 563 15.92 -7.27 2.74
C GLY A 563 15.27 -8.25 3.72
N THR A 564 14.28 -7.78 4.50
CA THR A 564 13.46 -8.62 5.39
C THR A 564 12.76 -9.76 4.65
N TYR A 565 12.18 -9.49 3.49
CA TYR A 565 11.54 -10.54 2.71
C TYR A 565 12.56 -11.52 2.13
N ALA A 566 13.72 -11.04 1.67
CA ALA A 566 14.80 -11.90 1.19
C ALA A 566 15.30 -12.86 2.29
N GLU A 567 15.44 -12.39 3.53
CA GLU A 567 15.78 -13.23 4.70
C GLU A 567 14.72 -14.31 4.97
N VAL A 568 13.44 -13.91 4.98
CA VAL A 568 12.34 -14.85 5.21
C VAL A 568 12.23 -15.86 4.07
N ALA A 569 12.42 -15.43 2.83
CA ALA A 569 12.45 -16.30 1.66
C ALA A 569 13.57 -17.36 1.78
N ALA A 570 14.77 -16.95 2.17
CA ALA A 570 15.88 -17.87 2.43
C ALA A 570 15.56 -18.87 3.55
N CYS A 571 14.95 -18.41 4.65
CA CYS A 571 14.50 -19.29 5.73
C CYS A 571 13.43 -20.29 5.25
N VAL A 572 12.51 -19.87 4.38
CA VAL A 572 11.47 -20.75 3.81
C VAL A 572 12.08 -21.79 2.87
N GLU A 573 13.11 -21.45 2.09
CA GLU A 573 13.83 -22.43 1.28
C GLU A 573 14.56 -23.47 2.13
N GLN A 574 15.22 -23.04 3.21
CA GLN A 574 15.85 -23.95 4.17
C GLN A 574 14.83 -24.87 4.85
N GLU A 575 13.65 -24.35 5.24
CA GLU A 575 12.55 -25.15 5.78
C GLU A 575 12.05 -26.21 4.79
N ARG A 576 11.88 -25.82 3.52
CA ARG A 576 11.45 -26.74 2.44
C ARG A 576 12.49 -27.83 2.20
N ALA A 577 13.78 -27.47 2.15
CA ALA A 577 14.87 -28.42 1.99
C ALA A 577 14.94 -29.41 3.17
N ALA A 578 14.81 -28.91 4.41
CA ALA A 578 14.79 -29.75 5.61
C ALA A 578 13.59 -30.72 5.61
N THR A 579 12.41 -30.24 5.19
CA THR A 579 11.18 -31.06 5.09
C THR A 579 11.32 -32.14 4.01
N ALA A 580 11.86 -31.79 2.84
CA ALA A 580 12.12 -32.74 1.76
C ALA A 580 13.12 -33.83 2.20
N ALA A 581 14.21 -33.45 2.87
CA ALA A 581 15.19 -34.40 3.41
C ALA A 581 14.57 -35.32 4.47
N ALA A 582 13.71 -34.80 5.35
CA ALA A 582 13.00 -35.60 6.34
C ALA A 582 12.04 -36.61 5.70
N LEU A 583 11.29 -36.20 4.66
CA LEU A 583 10.43 -37.10 3.89
C LEU A 583 11.24 -38.18 3.17
N GLN A 584 12.38 -37.84 2.59
CA GLN A 584 13.27 -38.81 1.93
C GLN A 584 13.83 -39.82 2.93
N ARG A 585 14.23 -39.39 4.14
CA ARG A 585 14.65 -40.29 5.22
C ARG A 585 13.53 -41.25 5.63
N ARG A 586 12.29 -40.74 5.77
CA ARG A 586 11.12 -41.58 6.09
C ARG A 586 10.82 -42.61 5.00
N ARG A 587 10.90 -42.22 3.72
CA ARG A 587 10.72 -43.14 2.59
C ARG A 587 11.79 -44.23 2.56
N ARG A 588 13.06 -43.88 2.81
CA ARG A 588 14.16 -44.85 2.91
C ARG A 588 13.97 -45.82 4.09
N ALA A 589 13.60 -45.31 5.27
CA ALA A 589 13.34 -46.16 6.42
C ALA A 589 12.17 -47.13 6.17
N TRP A 590 11.08 -46.63 5.57
CA TRP A 590 9.95 -47.47 5.18
C TRP A 590 10.35 -48.56 4.17
N TYR A 591 11.14 -48.21 3.15
CA TYR A 591 11.63 -49.19 2.16
C TYR A 591 12.51 -50.26 2.80
N LEU A 592 13.41 -49.88 3.71
CA LEU A 592 14.24 -50.84 4.45
C LEU A 592 13.40 -51.78 5.33
N GLU A 593 12.32 -51.28 5.93
CA GLU A 593 11.41 -52.10 6.71
C GLU A 593 10.63 -53.10 5.84
N GLN A 594 10.20 -52.69 4.64
CA GLN A 594 9.56 -53.59 3.67
C GLN A 594 10.52 -54.70 3.20
N VAL A 595 11.75 -54.34 2.85
CA VAL A 595 12.77 -55.33 2.47
C VAL A 595 13.05 -56.29 3.64
N ARG A 596 13.04 -55.80 4.87
CA ARG A 596 13.22 -56.63 6.06
C ARG A 596 12.04 -57.58 6.27
N SER A 597 10.80 -57.14 6.06
CA SER A 597 9.61 -58.00 6.20
C SER A 597 9.54 -59.09 5.14
N ASP A 598 10.06 -58.84 3.93
CA ASP A 598 10.06 -59.83 2.85
C ASP A 598 11.15 -60.92 3.02
N LEU A 599 12.17 -60.64 3.84
CA LEU A 599 13.26 -61.58 4.14
C LEU A 599 12.98 -62.52 5.32
N ILE A 600 11.98 -62.20 6.15
CA ILE A 600 11.52 -63.01 7.29
C ILE A 600 10.39 -63.90 6.82
#